data_AF-A0A4R2NQ87-F1
#
_entry.id   AF-A0A4R2NQ87-F1
#
_cell.length_a   1.000
_cell.length_b   1.000
_cell.length_c   1.000
_cell.angle_alpha   90.00
_cell.angle_beta   90.00
_cell.angle_gamma   90.00
#
_symmetry.space_group_name_H-M   'P 1'
#
loop_
_entity.id
_entity.type
_entity.pdbx_description
1 polymer ?
#
loop_
_entity_poly.entity_id
_entity_poly.type
_entity_poly.pdbx_seq_one_letter_code
_entity_poly.pdbx_strand_id
1 'polypeptide(L)'
;MKRLQFIIASLILFVSCTGNTIYKKPKDLIPRDSMVLLLTDMHIAAAARQTKNKFNGKDVNYMYLIYEKYKIDSTRFENSNTYYTSMIDNYDKLLNEVKEHLQQKGVDIQKEINASDSITKDKKKEVKLEIDSLITDVEKKRTKKLQQTTKEEE
;
A
#
# COMPACT_ATOMS: atom_id res chain seq x y z
N MET A 1 26.10 -53.42 -8.32
CA MET A 1 24.69 -53.00 -8.26
C MET A 1 24.51 -51.61 -7.64
N LYS A 2 24.90 -51.36 -6.38
CA LYS A 2 24.68 -50.06 -5.69
C LYS A 2 25.32 -48.85 -6.39
N ARG A 3 26.56 -48.96 -6.88
CA ARG A 3 27.23 -47.85 -7.62
C ARG A 3 26.54 -47.50 -8.94
N LEU A 4 25.99 -48.49 -9.63
CA LEU A 4 25.25 -48.27 -10.87
C LEU A 4 23.88 -47.62 -10.61
N GLN A 5 23.22 -47.97 -9.50
CA GLN A 5 22.00 -47.31 -9.05
C GLN A 5 22.21 -45.83 -8.73
N PHE A 6 23.33 -45.47 -8.08
CA PHE A 6 23.68 -44.07 -7.84
C PHE A 6 23.97 -43.29 -9.13
N ILE A 7 24.63 -43.92 -10.10
CA ILE A 7 24.91 -43.29 -11.41
C ILE A 7 23.61 -43.07 -12.19
N ILE A 8 22.70 -44.04 -12.20
CA ILE A 8 21.38 -43.92 -12.87
C ILE A 8 20.52 -42.86 -12.18
N ALA A 9 20.48 -42.83 -10.84
CA ALA A 9 19.75 -41.80 -10.09
C ALA A 9 20.29 -40.39 -10.35
N SER A 10 21.62 -40.25 -10.43
CA SER A 10 22.28 -39.00 -10.80
C SER A 10 21.93 -38.58 -12.23
N LEU A 11 21.94 -39.50 -13.19
CA LEU A 11 21.61 -39.22 -14.58
C LEU A 11 20.15 -38.76 -14.75
N ILE A 12 19.19 -39.35 -14.03
CA ILE A 12 17.77 -38.96 -14.06
C ILE A 12 17.58 -37.52 -13.50
N LEU A 13 18.36 -37.13 -12.49
CA LEU A 13 18.35 -35.76 -11.96
C LEU A 13 18.82 -34.74 -13.01
N PHE A 14 19.82 -35.07 -13.83
CA PHE A 14 20.32 -34.17 -14.88
C PHE A 14 19.39 -34.06 -16.10
N VAL A 15 18.64 -35.11 -16.44
CA VAL A 15 17.68 -35.09 -17.57
C VAL A 15 16.39 -34.31 -17.24
N SER A 16 16.09 -34.08 -15.96
CA SER A 16 14.90 -33.33 -15.53
C SER A 16 15.01 -31.82 -15.76
N CYS A 17 16.21 -31.30 -16.03
CA CYS A 17 16.43 -29.90 -16.38
C CYS A 17 16.09 -29.64 -17.85
N THR A 18 14.80 -29.57 -18.17
CA THR A 18 14.34 -29.17 -19.52
C THR A 18 14.33 -27.63 -19.61
N GLY A 19 15.47 -27.04 -19.97
CA GLY A 19 15.73 -25.60 -19.91
C GLY A 19 15.10 -24.72 -21.00
N ASN A 20 14.09 -25.16 -21.74
CA ASN A 20 13.47 -24.32 -22.77
C ASN A 20 12.00 -24.67 -23.01
N THR A 21 11.15 -24.40 -22.01
CA THR A 21 9.70 -24.46 -22.16
C THR A 21 9.19 -23.10 -22.60
N ILE A 22 9.10 -22.87 -23.91
CA ILE A 22 8.32 -21.74 -24.44
C ILE A 22 6.85 -22.07 -24.17
N TYR A 23 6.27 -21.45 -23.13
CA TYR A 23 4.88 -21.68 -22.77
C TYR A 23 3.95 -21.09 -23.81
N LYS A 24 2.91 -21.86 -24.19
CA LYS A 24 1.88 -21.35 -25.10
C LYS A 24 1.10 -20.23 -24.42
N LYS A 25 0.84 -19.16 -25.17
CA LYS A 25 0.00 -18.05 -24.72
C LYS A 25 -1.41 -18.56 -24.35
N PRO A 26 -1.89 -18.38 -23.11
CA PRO A 26 -3.23 -18.77 -22.72
C PRO A 26 -4.27 -17.92 -23.46
N LYS A 27 -5.46 -18.50 -23.70
CA LYS A 27 -6.55 -17.83 -24.45
C LYS A 27 -7.12 -16.63 -23.70
N ASP A 28 -7.13 -16.72 -22.38
CA ASP A 28 -7.68 -15.76 -21.43
C ASP A 28 -6.60 -14.92 -20.74
N LEU A 29 -5.43 -14.79 -21.37
CA LEU A 29 -4.28 -14.05 -20.84
C LEU A 29 -4.70 -12.67 -20.32
N ILE A 30 -4.34 -12.36 -19.07
CA ILE A 30 -4.45 -11.02 -18.51
C ILE A 30 -3.49 -10.10 -19.28
N PRO A 31 -3.97 -9.01 -19.91
CA PRO A 31 -3.10 -8.08 -20.62
C PRO A 31 -1.99 -7.53 -19.73
N ARG A 32 -0.82 -7.22 -20.30
CA ARG A 32 0.37 -6.83 -19.54
C ARG A 32 0.11 -5.64 -18.61
N ASP A 33 -0.51 -4.59 -19.15
CA ASP A 33 -0.78 -3.36 -18.38
C ASP A 33 -1.77 -3.62 -17.24
N SER A 34 -2.77 -4.48 -17.49
CA SER A 34 -3.69 -4.95 -16.44
C SER A 34 -2.99 -5.82 -15.40
N MET A 35 -2.01 -6.63 -15.81
CA MET A 35 -1.21 -7.47 -14.91
C MET A 35 -0.32 -6.61 -13.99
N VAL A 36 0.26 -5.51 -14.50
CA VAL A 36 1.01 -4.55 -13.68
C VAL A 36 0.10 -3.99 -12.58
N LEU A 37 -1.07 -3.45 -12.96
CA LEU A 37 -2.03 -2.89 -12.00
C LEU A 37 -2.52 -3.94 -10.98
N LEU A 38 -2.82 -5.15 -11.47
CA LEU A 38 -3.23 -6.28 -10.65
C LEU A 38 -2.17 -6.64 -9.62
N LEU A 39 -0.92 -6.83 -10.04
CA LEU A 39 0.17 -7.17 -9.15
C LEU A 39 0.44 -6.05 -8.15
N THR A 40 0.38 -4.77 -8.56
CA THR A 40 0.49 -3.64 -7.62
C THR A 40 -0.55 -3.76 -6.51
N ASP A 41 -1.82 -3.97 -6.84
CA ASP A 41 -2.90 -4.07 -5.85
C ASP A 41 -2.79 -5.35 -5.00
N MET A 42 -2.34 -6.47 -5.60
CA MET A 42 -2.07 -7.71 -4.86
C MET A 42 -0.98 -7.50 -3.80
N HIS A 43 0.11 -6.81 -4.13
CA HIS A 43 1.18 -6.51 -3.17
C HIS A 43 0.67 -5.64 -2.01
N ILE A 44 -0.15 -4.63 -2.30
CA ILE A 44 -0.77 -3.78 -1.27
C ILE A 44 -1.67 -4.62 -0.37
N ALA A 45 -2.54 -5.45 -0.95
CA ALA A 45 -3.46 -6.31 -0.21
C ALA A 45 -2.73 -7.37 0.63
N ALA A 46 -1.63 -7.93 0.12
CA ALA A 46 -0.78 -8.86 0.86
C ALA A 46 -0.10 -8.17 2.07
N ALA A 47 0.43 -6.96 1.88
CA ALA A 47 1.01 -6.17 2.96
C ALA A 47 -0.03 -5.78 4.03
N ALA A 48 -1.24 -5.41 3.59
CA ALA A 48 -2.33 -5.01 4.48
C ALA A 48 -2.86 -6.15 5.37
N ARG A 49 -2.65 -7.42 5.00
CA ARG A 49 -3.12 -8.61 5.75
C ARG A 49 -2.68 -8.56 7.22
N GLN A 50 -1.44 -8.16 7.49
CA GLN A 50 -0.88 -8.11 8.85
C GLN A 50 -1.08 -6.75 9.54
N THR A 51 -1.67 -5.77 8.85
CA THR A 51 -1.96 -4.44 9.38
C THR A 51 -3.34 -4.43 10.06
N LYS A 52 -3.47 -3.72 11.20
CA LYS A 52 -4.78 -3.52 11.82
C LYS A 52 -5.67 -2.72 10.88
N ASN A 53 -6.85 -3.25 10.58
CA ASN A 53 -7.86 -2.52 9.81
C ASN A 53 -8.69 -1.58 10.72
N LYS A 54 -9.61 -0.82 10.11
CA LYS A 54 -10.51 0.10 10.82
C LYS A 54 -11.41 -0.55 11.88
N PHE A 55 -11.56 -1.87 11.85
CA PHE A 55 -12.35 -2.66 12.79
C PHE A 55 -11.46 -3.37 13.84
N ASN A 56 -10.18 -2.97 13.96
CA ASN A 56 -9.17 -3.61 14.80
C ASN A 56 -8.87 -5.09 14.47
N GLY A 57 -9.37 -5.58 13.33
CA GLY A 57 -9.06 -6.91 12.81
C GLY A 57 -7.65 -6.98 12.23
N LYS A 58 -7.02 -8.14 12.37
CA LYS A 58 -5.74 -8.53 11.75
C LYS A 58 -5.93 -9.84 10.98
N ASP A 59 -4.96 -10.17 10.14
CA ASP A 59 -4.91 -11.40 9.33
C ASP A 59 -6.10 -11.54 8.36
N VAL A 60 -6.58 -10.41 7.83
CA VAL A 60 -7.70 -10.40 6.87
C VAL A 60 -7.15 -10.63 5.46
N ASN A 61 -7.68 -11.62 4.75
CA ASN A 61 -7.32 -11.89 3.36
C ASN A 61 -8.12 -11.00 2.40
N TYR A 62 -7.42 -10.07 1.74
CA TYR A 62 -8.02 -9.14 0.77
C TYR A 62 -7.90 -9.60 -0.69
N MET A 63 -7.29 -10.76 -0.99
CA MET A 63 -7.12 -11.23 -2.38
C MET A 63 -8.43 -11.40 -3.14
N TYR A 64 -9.48 -11.86 -2.45
CA TYR A 64 -10.80 -12.02 -3.06
C TYR A 64 -11.32 -10.70 -3.64
N LEU A 65 -11.14 -9.58 -2.92
CA LEU A 65 -11.55 -8.24 -3.38
C LEU A 65 -10.74 -7.80 -4.62
N ILE A 66 -9.48 -8.21 -4.71
CA ILE A 66 -8.64 -7.93 -5.87
C ILE A 66 -9.17 -8.72 -7.09
N TYR A 67 -9.46 -10.00 -6.93
CA TYR A 67 -10.04 -10.82 -7.99
C TYR A 67 -11.38 -10.28 -8.49
N GLU A 68 -12.26 -9.85 -7.58
CA GLU A 68 -13.51 -9.17 -7.96
C GLU A 68 -13.27 -7.87 -8.73
N LYS A 69 -12.35 -7.01 -8.25
CA LYS A 69 -12.03 -5.73 -8.90
C LYS A 69 -11.57 -5.91 -10.35
N TYR A 70 -10.73 -6.90 -10.62
CA TYR A 70 -10.17 -7.15 -11.94
C TYR A 70 -10.99 -8.14 -12.80
N LYS A 71 -12.08 -8.69 -12.25
CA LYS A 71 -12.94 -9.70 -12.90
C LYS A 71 -12.12 -10.90 -13.39
N ILE A 72 -11.28 -11.42 -12.51
CA ILE A 72 -10.46 -12.61 -12.74
C ILE A 72 -10.68 -13.62 -11.61
N ASP A 73 -10.24 -14.84 -11.81
CA ASP A 73 -10.12 -15.85 -10.76
C ASP A 73 -8.65 -16.24 -10.54
N SER A 74 -8.40 -17.10 -9.56
CA SER A 74 -7.06 -17.59 -9.23
C SER A 74 -6.42 -18.37 -10.38
N THR A 75 -7.21 -19.13 -11.14
CA THR A 75 -6.72 -19.97 -12.24
C THR A 75 -6.28 -19.11 -13.43
N ARG A 76 -7.07 -18.10 -13.80
CA ARG A 76 -6.73 -17.13 -14.84
C ARG A 76 -5.48 -16.32 -14.47
N PHE A 77 -5.35 -15.95 -13.20
CA PHE A 77 -4.14 -15.32 -12.68
C PHE A 77 -2.93 -16.25 -12.81
N GLU A 78 -3.03 -17.49 -12.32
CA GLU A 78 -1.94 -18.47 -12.36
C GLU A 78 -1.49 -18.75 -13.80
N ASN A 79 -2.41 -19.04 -14.71
CA ASN A 79 -2.11 -19.28 -16.12
C ASN A 79 -1.39 -18.08 -16.77
N SER A 80 -1.84 -16.87 -16.47
CA SER A 80 -1.22 -15.65 -16.98
C SER A 80 0.16 -15.42 -16.36
N ASN A 81 0.30 -15.62 -15.06
CA ASN A 81 1.56 -15.46 -14.34
C ASN A 81 2.61 -16.47 -14.81
N THR A 82 2.23 -17.74 -15.01
CA THR A 82 3.11 -18.77 -15.58
C THR A 82 3.59 -18.38 -16.98
N TYR A 83 2.70 -17.85 -17.82
CA TYR A 83 3.10 -17.34 -19.14
C TYR A 83 4.13 -16.21 -19.02
N TYR A 84 3.87 -15.19 -18.20
CA TYR A 84 4.79 -14.06 -18.04
C TYR A 84 6.15 -14.47 -17.43
N THR A 85 6.13 -15.28 -16.38
CA THR A 85 7.36 -15.75 -15.68
C THR A 85 8.28 -16.60 -16.56
N SER A 86 7.76 -17.21 -17.63
CA SER A 86 8.59 -17.93 -18.61
C SER A 86 9.49 -17.04 -19.47
N MET A 87 9.21 -15.73 -19.53
CA MET A 87 9.98 -14.75 -20.31
C MET A 87 10.69 -13.78 -19.36
N ILE A 88 11.84 -14.21 -18.83
CA ILE A 88 12.58 -13.51 -17.76
C ILE A 88 12.73 -12.02 -18.03
N ASP A 89 13.29 -11.62 -19.19
CA ASP A 89 13.52 -10.21 -19.53
C ASP A 89 12.23 -9.37 -19.55
N ASN A 90 11.11 -9.97 -19.98
CA ASN A 90 9.82 -9.28 -20.03
C ASN A 90 9.18 -9.20 -18.64
N TYR A 91 9.37 -10.23 -17.82
CA TYR A 91 8.87 -10.28 -16.46
C TYR A 91 9.61 -9.31 -15.54
N ASP A 92 10.92 -9.18 -15.69
CA ASP A 92 11.72 -8.20 -14.96
C ASP A 92 11.26 -6.77 -15.23
N LYS A 93 11.00 -6.43 -16.50
CA LYS A 93 10.42 -5.13 -16.87
C LYS A 93 9.03 -4.93 -16.25
N LEU A 94 8.21 -5.99 -16.23
CA LEU A 94 6.87 -5.96 -15.63
C LEU A 94 6.95 -5.68 -14.12
N LEU A 95 7.83 -6.38 -13.39
CA LEU A 95 8.03 -6.16 -11.95
C LEU A 95 8.64 -4.80 -11.63
N ASN A 96 9.52 -4.28 -12.47
CA ASN A 96 10.05 -2.92 -12.32
C ASN A 96 8.93 -1.87 -12.42
N GLU A 97 8.01 -2.03 -13.37
CA GLU A 97 6.85 -1.13 -13.50
C GLU A 97 5.89 -1.26 -12.29
N VAL A 98 5.66 -2.47 -11.78
CA VAL A 98 4.91 -2.70 -10.53
C VAL A 98 5.56 -1.94 -9.37
N LYS A 99 6.90 -1.99 -9.25
CA LYS A 99 7.66 -1.29 -8.23
C LYS A 99 7.52 0.23 -8.37
N GLU A 100 7.63 0.76 -9.57
CA GLU A 100 7.44 2.20 -9.86
C GLU A 100 6.04 2.66 -9.44
N HIS A 101 4.99 1.90 -9.79
CA HIS A 101 3.61 2.19 -9.37
C HIS A 101 3.44 2.18 -7.84
N LEU A 102 4.07 1.24 -7.15
CA LEU A 102 4.05 1.19 -5.67
C LEU A 102 4.74 2.41 -5.06
N GLN A 103 5.90 2.80 -5.59
CA GLN A 103 6.63 3.98 -5.14
C GLN A 103 5.83 5.27 -5.37
N GLN A 104 5.25 5.42 -6.56
CA GLN A 104 4.43 6.58 -6.90
C GLN A 104 3.20 6.68 -5.98
N LYS A 105 2.48 5.58 -5.75
CA LYS A 105 1.36 5.54 -4.79
C LYS A 105 1.79 5.97 -3.39
N GLY A 106 2.96 5.50 -2.92
CA GLY A 106 3.51 5.90 -1.63
C GLY A 106 3.79 7.41 -1.56
N VAL A 107 4.37 7.98 -2.62
CA VAL A 107 4.63 9.43 -2.73
C VAL A 107 3.32 10.22 -2.70
N ASP A 108 2.32 9.77 -3.45
CA ASP A 108 1.03 10.48 -3.54
C ASP A 108 0.28 10.44 -2.21
N ILE A 109 0.24 9.28 -1.54
CA ILE A 109 -0.33 9.15 -0.18
C ILE A 109 0.41 10.06 0.80
N GLN A 110 1.74 10.12 0.74
CA GLN A 110 2.52 10.99 1.65
C GLN A 110 2.21 12.48 1.42
N LYS A 111 2.00 12.90 0.17
CA LYS A 111 1.59 14.27 -0.15
C LYS A 111 0.21 14.59 0.44
N GLU A 112 -0.75 13.66 0.31
CA GLU A 112 -2.09 13.82 0.88
C GLU A 112 -2.08 13.94 2.41
N ILE A 113 -1.25 13.13 3.08
CA ILE A 113 -1.03 13.21 4.54
C ILE A 113 -0.46 14.59 4.90
N ASN A 114 0.60 15.04 4.23
CA ASN A 114 1.26 16.31 4.53
C ASN A 114 0.32 17.52 4.32
N ALA A 115 -0.50 17.50 3.27
CA ALA A 115 -1.49 18.53 3.00
C ALA A 115 -2.55 18.59 4.13
N SER A 116 -3.04 17.43 4.56
CA SER A 116 -4.03 17.31 5.63
C SER A 116 -3.49 17.80 6.99
N ASP A 117 -2.23 17.48 7.30
CA ASP A 117 -1.55 17.94 8.50
C ASP A 117 -1.32 19.45 8.51
N SER A 118 -1.04 20.04 7.35
CA SER A 118 -0.83 21.49 7.22
C SER A 118 -2.14 22.24 7.49
N ILE A 119 -3.25 21.81 6.87
CA ILE A 119 -4.59 22.36 7.12
C ILE A 119 -4.97 22.23 8.61
N THR A 120 -4.66 21.08 9.23
CA THR A 120 -4.98 20.84 10.64
C THR A 120 -4.14 21.73 11.57
N LYS A 121 -2.87 21.97 11.27
CA LYS A 121 -2.01 22.90 12.02
C LYS A 121 -2.50 24.34 11.90
N ASP A 122 -2.92 24.76 10.72
CA ASP A 122 -3.42 26.12 10.49
C ASP A 122 -4.72 26.37 11.25
N LYS A 123 -5.67 25.42 11.20
CA LYS A 123 -6.90 25.48 12.02
C LYS A 123 -6.61 25.53 13.52
N LYS A 124 -5.66 24.71 14.00
CA LYS A 124 -5.29 24.70 15.42
C LYS A 124 -4.64 26.02 15.86
N LYS A 125 -3.89 26.67 14.97
CA LYS A 125 -3.27 27.98 15.22
C LYS A 125 -4.32 29.10 15.25
N GLU A 126 -5.28 29.07 14.32
CA GLU A 126 -6.39 30.03 14.26
C GLU A 126 -7.27 29.96 15.51
N VAL A 127 -7.67 28.75 15.92
CA VAL A 127 -8.44 28.53 17.17
C VAL A 127 -7.66 28.96 18.41
N LYS A 128 -6.33 28.75 18.46
CA LYS A 128 -5.51 29.21 19.58
C LYS A 128 -5.45 30.73 19.65
N LEU A 129 -5.29 31.41 18.51
CA LEU A 129 -5.28 32.88 18.43
C LEU A 129 -6.63 33.47 18.87
N GLU A 130 -7.74 32.83 18.50
CA GLU A 130 -9.08 33.22 18.93
C GLU A 130 -9.25 33.06 20.45
N ILE A 131 -8.86 31.91 21.03
CA ILE A 131 -8.91 31.67 22.48
C ILE A 131 -8.02 32.66 23.25
N ASP A 132 -6.79 32.90 22.79
CA ASP A 132 -5.87 33.84 23.44
C ASP A 132 -6.44 35.27 23.44
N SER A 133 -7.12 35.69 22.37
CA SER A 133 -7.80 36.99 22.31
C SER A 133 -8.95 37.11 23.31
N LEU A 134 -9.78 36.07 23.44
CA LEU A 134 -10.91 36.03 24.37
C LEU A 134 -10.44 36.08 25.83
N ILE A 135 -9.35 35.37 26.17
CA ILE A 135 -8.76 35.39 27.50
C ILE A 135 -8.26 36.81 27.83
N THR A 136 -7.56 37.45 26.89
CA THR A 136 -7.03 38.81 27.06
C THR A 136 -8.13 39.84 27.31
N ASP A 137 -9.27 39.70 26.62
CA ASP A 137 -10.44 40.57 26.80
C ASP A 137 -11.13 40.39 28.15
N VAL A 138 -11.19 39.14 28.64
CA VAL A 138 -11.72 38.82 29.97
C VAL A 138 -10.81 39.40 31.07
N GLU A 139 -9.49 39.30 30.92
CA GLU A 139 -8.52 39.86 31.85
C GLU A 139 -8.56 41.39 31.90
N LYS A 140 -8.69 42.05 30.75
CA LYS A 140 -8.89 43.51 30.67
C LYS A 140 -10.20 43.97 31.33
N LYS A 141 -11.29 43.21 31.19
CA LYS A 141 -12.57 43.51 31.86
C LYS A 141 -12.46 43.34 33.38
N ARG A 142 -11.79 42.29 33.85
CA ARG A 142 -11.55 42.08 35.29
C ARG A 142 -10.71 43.21 35.89
N THR A 143 -9.59 43.57 35.26
CA THR A 143 -8.70 44.63 35.77
C THR A 143 -9.37 46.00 35.81
N LYS A 144 -10.18 46.35 34.79
CA LYS A 144 -11.00 47.59 34.83
C LYS A 144 -12.03 47.58 35.96
N LYS A 145 -12.67 46.43 36.23
CA LYS A 145 -13.65 46.29 37.31
C LYS A 145 -13.00 46.43 38.69
N LEU A 146 -11.82 45.84 38.89
CA LEU A 146 -11.05 46.01 40.14
C LEU A 146 -10.61 47.46 40.37
N GLN A 147 -10.20 48.17 39.31
CA GLN A 147 -9.80 49.58 39.40
C GLN A 147 -10.98 50.54 39.66
N GLN A 148 -12.20 50.16 39.29
CA GLN A 148 -13.41 50.92 39.62
C GLN A 148 -13.81 50.72 41.08
N THR A 149 -13.76 49.49 41.59
CA THR A 149 -14.06 49.20 43.01
C THR A 149 -13.08 49.85 43.99
N THR A 150 -11.80 49.97 43.64
CA THR A 150 -10.80 50.64 44.50
C THR A 150 -10.90 52.17 44.48
N LYS A 151 -11.66 52.77 43.55
CA LYS A 151 -11.88 54.22 43.47
C LYS A 151 -13.17 54.69 44.15
N GLU A 152 -14.04 53.76 44.55
CA GLU A 152 -15.26 54.06 45.30
C GLU A 152 -15.07 53.91 46.82
N GLU A 153 -13.91 53.41 47.26
CA GLU A 153 -13.55 53.22 48.68
C GLU A 153 -12.62 54.33 49.23
N GLU A 154 -12.31 55.37 48.44
CA GLU A 154 -11.51 56.55 48.83
C GLU A 154 -12.37 57.82 48.74
#